data_AF-A0A177ECC9-F1
#
_entry.id   AF-A0A177ECC9-F1
#
_cell.length_a   1.000
_cell.length_b   1.000
_cell.length_c   1.000
_cell.angle_alpha   90.00
_cell.angle_beta   90.00
_cell.angle_gamma   90.00
#
_symmetry.space_group_name_H-M   'P 1'
#
loop_
_entity.id
_entity.type
_entity.pdbx_description
1 polymer ?
#
loop_
_entity_poly.entity_id
_entity_poly.type
_entity_poly.pdbx_seq_one_letter_code
_entity_poly.pdbx_strand_id
1 'polypeptide(L)'
;MLLSKEYLISCIRFIKPTYESLSGLVEYILLFPGDLDVILEIIIEEAERVNVYSTLFIVYLINELMSKLSPPSPSVMLAGKKVFGLGKKKLAEIDGKSTEALSASIKELKEKYADIEALWSGSVPEPVPSKRLPAEEDIDLDYLESLCQKNDKKKVMEYIQVLLKDQK
;
A
#
# COMPACT_ATOMS: atom_id res chain seq x y z
N MET A 1 20.86 -8.12 9.72
CA MET A 1 21.63 -7.53 8.60
C MET A 1 21.54 -6.01 8.69
N LEU A 2 22.64 -5.33 9.03
CA LEU A 2 22.75 -3.85 9.08
C LEU A 2 22.97 -3.20 7.69
N LEU A 3 22.88 -4.00 6.63
CA LEU A 3 23.12 -3.57 5.24
C LEU A 3 21.83 -3.52 4.43
N SER A 4 20.75 -4.21 4.82
CA SER A 4 19.55 -4.28 3.99
C SER A 4 18.66 -3.05 4.10
N LYS A 5 18.52 -2.48 5.31
CA LYS A 5 17.69 -1.30 5.58
C LYS A 5 18.32 -0.03 5.04
N GLU A 6 19.59 0.22 5.37
CA GLU A 6 20.34 1.40 4.97
C GLU A 6 20.51 1.45 3.45
N TYR A 7 20.74 0.30 2.81
CA TYR A 7 20.77 0.18 1.36
C TYR A 7 19.42 0.50 0.73
N LEU A 8 18.33 -0.08 1.24
CA LEU A 8 16.97 0.22 0.77
C LEU A 8 16.64 1.72 0.87
N ILE A 9 16.94 2.34 2.02
CA ILE A 9 16.77 3.79 2.22
C ILE A 9 17.59 4.58 1.21
N SER A 10 18.87 4.20 0.99
CA SER A 10 19.73 4.86 0.02
C SER A 10 19.18 4.75 -1.40
N CYS A 11 18.68 3.58 -1.79
CA CYS A 11 18.03 3.37 -3.08
C CYS A 11 16.82 4.29 -3.23
N ILE A 12 15.91 4.33 -2.25
CA ILE A 12 14.71 5.17 -2.31
C ILE A 12 15.05 6.66 -2.45
N ARG A 13 16.09 7.14 -1.76
CA ARG A 13 16.44 8.57 -1.74
C ARG A 13 17.27 9.03 -2.93
N PHE A 14 18.17 8.20 -3.42
CA PHE A 14 19.25 8.65 -4.31
C PHE A 14 19.29 7.94 -5.66
N ILE A 15 18.52 6.86 -5.86
CA ILE A 15 18.52 6.18 -7.14
C ILE A 15 17.87 7.06 -8.21
N LYS A 16 18.43 7.01 -9.42
CA LYS A 16 17.82 7.68 -10.56
C LYS A 16 16.50 6.97 -10.86
N PRO A 17 15.38 7.69 -11.07
CA PRO A 17 14.09 7.07 -11.34
C PRO A 17 14.01 6.56 -12.79
N THR A 18 14.73 5.48 -13.09
CA THR A 18 14.62 4.74 -14.36
C THR A 18 13.90 3.41 -14.15
N TYR A 19 13.41 2.82 -15.23
CA TYR A 19 12.79 1.50 -15.18
C TYR A 19 13.79 0.43 -14.71
N GLU A 20 15.06 0.45 -15.15
CA GLU A 20 16.04 -0.54 -14.68
C GLU A 20 16.30 -0.42 -13.18
N SER A 21 16.38 0.82 -12.68
CA SER A 21 16.57 1.11 -11.26
C SER A 21 15.40 0.61 -10.41
N LEU A 22 14.17 0.78 -10.92
CA LEU A 22 12.96 0.28 -10.29
C LEU A 22 12.92 -1.26 -10.30
N SER A 23 13.15 -1.89 -11.45
CA SER A 23 13.15 -3.36 -11.59
C SER A 23 14.17 -4.01 -10.67
N GLY A 24 15.40 -3.48 -10.63
CA GLY A 24 16.46 -4.00 -9.74
C GLY A 24 16.11 -3.87 -8.26
N LEU A 25 15.42 -2.80 -7.85
CA LEU A 25 14.98 -2.64 -6.47
C LEU A 25 13.84 -3.61 -6.12
N VAL A 26 12.92 -3.87 -7.04
CA VAL A 26 11.86 -4.89 -6.87
C VAL A 26 12.49 -6.27 -6.72
N GLU A 27 13.39 -6.65 -7.61
CA GLU A 27 14.10 -7.94 -7.55
C GLU A 27 14.84 -8.10 -6.22
N TYR A 28 15.52 -7.05 -5.77
CA TYR A 28 16.19 -7.03 -4.47
C TYR A 28 15.21 -7.26 -3.31
N ILE A 29 14.05 -6.59 -3.29
CA ILE A 29 13.02 -6.79 -2.26
C ILE A 29 12.51 -8.24 -2.26
N LEU A 30 12.31 -8.82 -3.45
CA LEU A 30 11.83 -10.19 -3.61
C LEU A 30 12.84 -11.27 -3.16
N LEU A 31 14.12 -10.92 -2.93
CA LEU A 31 15.09 -11.82 -2.29
C LEU A 31 14.79 -12.04 -0.79
N PHE A 32 13.98 -11.18 -0.17
CA PHE A 32 13.67 -11.21 1.25
C PHE A 32 12.15 -11.31 1.52
N PRO A 33 11.46 -12.34 1.00
CA PRO A 33 10.00 -12.43 1.11
C PRO A 33 9.52 -12.57 2.57
N GLY A 34 10.34 -13.14 3.47
CA GLY A 34 10.02 -13.25 4.90
C GLY A 34 10.10 -11.93 5.66
N ASP A 35 10.76 -10.91 5.10
CA ASP A 35 10.92 -9.59 5.71
C ASP A 35 10.08 -8.52 4.99
N LEU A 36 9.15 -8.94 4.10
CA LEU A 36 8.41 -8.02 3.24
C LEU A 36 7.63 -6.96 4.03
N ASP A 37 6.98 -7.32 5.13
CA ASP A 37 6.23 -6.36 5.94
C ASP A 37 7.14 -5.29 6.55
N VAL A 38 8.31 -5.68 7.08
CA VAL A 38 9.32 -4.76 7.62
C VAL A 38 9.89 -3.85 6.52
N ILE A 39 10.12 -4.41 5.32
CA ILE A 39 10.56 -3.65 4.15
C ILE A 39 9.51 -2.61 3.75
N LEU A 40 8.23 -2.98 3.74
CA LEU A 40 7.12 -2.08 3.44
C LEU A 40 7.00 -0.96 4.47
N GLU A 41 7.20 -1.23 5.76
CA GLU A 41 7.26 -0.20 6.80
C GLU A 41 8.36 0.83 6.52
N ILE A 42 9.56 0.38 6.17
CA ILE A 42 10.68 1.26 5.80
C ILE A 42 10.31 2.11 4.57
N ILE A 43 9.71 1.49 3.55
CA ILE A 43 9.27 2.20 2.33
C ILE A 43 8.25 3.30 2.67
N ILE A 44 7.29 3.00 3.55
CA ILE A 44 6.29 3.95 4.02
C ILE A 44 6.93 5.10 4.80
N GLU A 45 7.83 4.81 5.75
CA GLU A 45 8.56 5.84 6.51
C GLU A 45 9.36 6.77 5.59
N GLU A 46 9.99 6.21 4.55
CA GLU A 46 10.76 7.00 3.60
C GLU A 46 9.86 7.84 2.68
N ALA A 47 8.70 7.32 2.27
CA ALA A 47 7.70 8.09 1.53
C ALA A 47 7.24 9.36 2.28
N GLU A 48 7.15 9.30 3.61
CA GLU A 48 6.83 10.47 4.44
C GLU A 48 7.93 11.55 4.38
N ARG A 49 9.20 11.13 4.28
CA ARG A 49 10.39 12.00 4.36
C ARG A 49 10.81 12.63 3.03
N VAL A 50 10.54 11.96 1.91
CA VAL A 50 11.00 12.41 0.59
C VAL A 50 10.03 13.41 -0.09
N ASN A 51 10.45 14.00 -1.21
CA ASN A 51 9.61 14.93 -1.97
C ASN A 51 8.54 14.20 -2.82
N VAL A 52 7.66 14.97 -3.48
CA VAL A 52 6.56 14.43 -4.31
C VAL A 52 7.02 13.49 -5.45
N TYR A 53 8.18 13.77 -6.07
CA TYR A 53 8.72 12.98 -7.19
C TYR A 53 9.27 11.64 -6.70
N SER A 54 10.05 11.68 -5.62
CA SER A 54 10.51 10.44 -4.97
C SER A 54 9.34 9.64 -4.41
N THR A 55 8.28 10.29 -3.92
CA THR A 55 7.06 9.60 -3.49
C THR A 55 6.38 8.92 -4.69
N LEU A 56 6.30 9.57 -5.84
CA LEU A 56 5.78 8.97 -7.07
C LEU A 56 6.62 7.76 -7.53
N PHE A 57 7.94 7.84 -7.43
CA PHE A 57 8.82 6.70 -7.69
C PHE A 57 8.51 5.51 -6.74
N ILE A 58 8.28 5.77 -5.45
CA ILE A 58 7.86 4.74 -4.50
C ILE A 58 6.49 4.16 -4.87
N VAL A 59 5.54 4.97 -5.36
CA VAL A 59 4.27 4.45 -5.86
C VAL A 59 4.49 3.47 -7.03
N TYR A 60 5.36 3.82 -7.98
CA TYR A 60 5.71 2.90 -9.08
C TYR A 60 6.38 1.62 -8.57
N LEU A 61 7.27 1.72 -7.58
CA LEU A 61 7.90 0.57 -6.94
C LEU A 61 6.86 -0.39 -6.36
N ILE A 62 5.88 0.13 -5.61
CA ILE A 62 4.81 -0.68 -5.02
C ILE A 62 3.90 -1.26 -6.10
N ASN A 63 3.60 -0.50 -7.15
CA ASN A 63 2.82 -0.99 -8.27
C ASN A 63 3.48 -2.19 -8.96
N GLU A 64 4.80 -2.12 -9.18
CA GLU A 64 5.56 -3.25 -9.75
C GLU A 64 5.66 -4.43 -8.78
N LEU A 65 5.79 -4.19 -7.47
CA LEU A 65 5.69 -5.27 -6.47
C LEU A 65 4.33 -5.97 -6.53
N MET A 66 3.23 -5.23 -6.70
CA MET A 66 1.89 -5.81 -6.89
C MET A 66 1.77 -6.62 -8.17
N SER A 67 2.45 -6.23 -9.26
CA SER A 67 2.40 -6.98 -10.52
C SER A 67 3.21 -8.29 -10.45
N LYS A 68 4.30 -8.31 -9.68
CA LYS A 68 5.16 -9.49 -9.49
C LYS A 68 4.61 -10.49 -8.48
N LEU A 69 3.90 -10.01 -7.46
CA LEU A 69 3.25 -10.86 -6.47
C LEU A 69 1.83 -11.16 -6.96
N SER A 70 1.63 -12.33 -7.57
CA SER A 70 0.30 -12.76 -8.04
C SER A 70 -0.17 -13.99 -7.26
N PRO A 71 -1.19 -13.88 -6.39
CA PRO A 71 -2.00 -12.68 -6.11
C PRO A 71 -1.26 -11.61 -5.28
N PRO A 72 -1.65 -10.32 -5.36
CA PRO A 72 -1.02 -9.26 -4.59
C PRO A 72 -1.17 -9.50 -3.09
N SER A 73 -0.08 -9.33 -2.34
CA SER A 73 -0.12 -9.40 -0.88
C SER A 73 -0.98 -8.24 -0.31
N PRO A 74 -1.91 -8.51 0.63
CA PRO A 74 -2.69 -7.46 1.30
C PRO A 74 -1.82 -6.35 1.90
N SER A 75 -0.67 -6.68 2.48
CA SER A 75 0.27 -5.71 3.03
C SER A 75 0.80 -4.74 1.96
N VAL A 76 1.10 -5.25 0.76
CA VAL A 76 1.58 -4.46 -0.37
C VAL A 76 0.47 -3.52 -0.88
N MET A 77 -0.77 -4.01 -0.94
CA MET A 77 -1.92 -3.18 -1.32
C MET A 77 -2.18 -2.05 -0.32
N LEU A 78 -2.11 -2.34 0.99
CA LEU A 78 -2.27 -1.34 2.05
C LEU A 78 -1.15 -0.30 2.03
N ALA A 79 0.10 -0.74 1.87
CA ALA A 79 1.24 0.14 1.69
C ALA A 79 1.06 1.04 0.47
N GLY A 80 0.61 0.46 -0.66
CA GLY A 80 0.29 1.20 -1.88
C GLY A 80 -0.72 2.32 -1.65
N LYS A 81 -1.85 2.03 -1.00
CA LYS A 81 -2.87 3.04 -0.65
C LYS A 81 -2.29 4.16 0.23
N LYS A 82 -1.49 3.80 1.23
CA LYS A 82 -0.88 4.78 2.15
C LYS A 82 0.09 5.71 1.41
N VAL A 83 1.04 5.15 0.66
CA VAL A 83 2.04 5.94 -0.09
C VAL A 83 1.35 6.80 -1.16
N PHE A 84 0.36 6.26 -1.87
CA PHE A 84 -0.40 7.01 -2.86
C PHE A 84 -1.12 8.21 -2.23
N GLY A 85 -1.74 8.03 -1.06
CA GLY A 85 -2.36 9.11 -0.29
C GLY A 85 -1.35 10.19 0.15
N LEU A 86 -0.16 9.79 0.62
CA LEU A 86 0.93 10.71 0.95
C LEU A 86 1.37 11.53 -0.28
N GLY A 87 1.49 10.87 -1.43
CA GLY A 87 1.82 11.49 -2.70
C GLY A 87 0.81 12.55 -3.12
N LYS A 88 -0.49 12.23 -3.06
CA LYS A 88 -1.58 13.19 -3.32
C LYS A 88 -1.54 14.38 -2.37
N LYS A 89 -1.29 14.16 -1.08
CA LYS A 89 -1.17 15.24 -0.09
C LYS A 89 0.00 16.18 -0.45
N LYS A 90 1.19 15.63 -0.73
CA LYS A 90 2.37 16.41 -1.13
C LYS A 90 2.15 17.16 -2.45
N LEU A 91 1.44 16.56 -3.40
CA LEU A 91 1.06 17.20 -4.67
C LEU A 91 0.12 18.39 -4.46
N ALA A 92 -0.86 18.28 -3.56
CA ALA A 92 -1.73 19.40 -3.22
C ALA A 92 -0.96 20.55 -2.53
N GLU A 93 0.02 20.22 -1.68
CA GLU A 93 0.85 21.22 -0.99
C GLU A 93 1.71 22.05 -1.95
N ILE A 94 2.28 21.42 -2.99
CA ILE A 94 3.07 22.14 -4.02
C ILE A 94 2.17 22.92 -5.00
N ASP A 95 0.99 22.39 -5.31
CA ASP A 95 0.02 23.05 -6.20
C ASP A 95 -0.48 24.36 -5.58
N GLY A 96 -0.75 24.36 -4.26
CA GLY A 96 -1.12 25.57 -3.52
C GLY A 96 -0.02 26.63 -3.40
N LYS A 97 1.24 26.28 -3.72
CA LYS A 97 2.42 27.18 -3.71
C LYS A 97 3.01 27.40 -5.10
N SER A 98 2.27 27.01 -6.15
CA SER A 98 2.75 26.97 -7.52
C SER A 98 3.15 28.34 -8.05
N THR A 99 4.25 28.37 -8.81
CA THR A 99 4.67 29.51 -9.63
C THR A 99 4.50 29.15 -11.10
N GLU A 100 4.48 30.14 -12.00
CA GLU A 100 4.39 29.88 -13.46
C GLU A 100 5.46 28.89 -13.94
N ALA A 101 6.67 28.95 -13.36
CA ALA A 101 7.79 28.07 -13.68
C ALA A 101 7.55 26.58 -13.30
N LEU A 102 6.65 26.30 -12.34
CA LEU A 102 6.36 24.94 -11.86
C LEU A 102 5.04 24.37 -12.42
N SER A 103 4.25 25.19 -13.11
CA SER A 103 2.92 24.84 -13.61
C SER A 103 2.91 23.59 -14.50
N ALA A 104 3.87 23.49 -15.43
CA ALA A 104 4.00 22.36 -16.34
C ALA A 104 4.33 21.05 -15.59
N SER A 105 5.27 21.10 -14.66
CA SER A 105 5.67 19.93 -13.89
C SER A 105 4.60 19.46 -12.91
N ILE A 106 3.80 20.39 -12.34
CA ILE A 106 2.65 20.03 -11.51
C ILE A 106 1.55 19.39 -12.35
N LYS A 107 1.30 19.89 -13.56
CA LYS A 107 0.35 19.27 -14.49
C LYS A 107 0.76 17.83 -14.82
N GLU A 108 2.03 17.61 -15.15
CA GLU A 108 2.57 16.27 -15.41
C GLU A 108 2.40 15.34 -14.20
N LEU A 109 2.71 15.80 -12.98
CA LEU A 109 2.50 15.01 -11.77
C LEU A 109 1.01 14.65 -11.57
N LYS A 110 0.09 15.59 -11.78
CA LYS A 110 -1.35 15.34 -11.68
C LYS A 110 -1.80 14.24 -12.64
N GLU A 111 -1.33 14.29 -13.89
CA GLU A 111 -1.60 13.26 -14.90
C GLU A 111 -1.07 11.89 -14.44
N LYS A 112 0.18 11.81 -13.97
CA LYS A 112 0.76 10.55 -13.48
C LYS A 112 0.01 9.93 -12.30
N TYR A 113 -0.43 10.74 -11.33
CA TYR A 113 -1.23 10.23 -10.21
C TYR A 113 -2.62 9.78 -10.67
N ALA A 114 -3.22 10.46 -11.64
CA ALA A 114 -4.50 10.04 -12.23
C ALA A 114 -4.39 8.72 -13.00
N ASP A 115 -3.31 8.53 -13.78
CA ASP A 115 -3.04 7.29 -14.49
C ASP A 115 -2.95 6.09 -13.52
N ILE A 116 -2.23 6.26 -12.42
CA ILE A 116 -2.08 5.21 -11.40
C ILE A 116 -3.42 4.93 -10.68
N GLU A 117 -4.18 5.97 -10.37
CA GLU A 117 -5.51 5.82 -9.77
C GLU A 117 -6.45 5.02 -10.69
N ALA A 118 -6.42 5.30 -11.99
CA ALA A 118 -7.19 4.56 -12.97
C ALA A 118 -6.77 3.08 -13.02
N LEU A 119 -5.47 2.79 -13.02
CA LEU A 119 -4.94 1.42 -12.99
C LEU A 119 -5.42 0.64 -11.75
N TRP A 120 -5.41 1.28 -10.58
CA TRP A 120 -5.78 0.64 -9.32
C TRP A 120 -7.30 0.56 -9.13
N SER A 121 -8.06 1.52 -9.65
CA SER A 121 -9.53 1.51 -9.58
C SER A 121 -10.19 0.33 -10.30
N GLY A 122 -9.48 -0.30 -11.25
CA GLY A 122 -9.91 -1.53 -11.93
C GLY A 122 -9.45 -2.84 -11.29
N SER A 123 -8.59 -2.78 -10.26
CA SER A 123 -7.88 -3.96 -9.71
C SER A 123 -7.88 -4.05 -8.18
N VAL A 124 -8.61 -3.15 -7.50
CA VAL A 124 -8.66 -3.08 -6.04
C VAL A 124 -10.09 -3.30 -5.56
N PRO A 125 -10.38 -4.29 -4.69
CA PRO A 125 -11.66 -4.37 -4.01
C PRO A 125 -11.85 -3.07 -3.20
N GLU A 126 -13.06 -2.49 -3.26
CA GLU A 126 -13.39 -1.29 -2.51
C GLU A 126 -12.96 -1.44 -1.03
N PRO A 127 -12.45 -0.37 -0.39
CA PRO A 127 -12.29 -0.40 1.05
C PRO A 127 -13.68 -0.66 1.64
N VAL A 128 -13.88 -1.86 2.21
CA VAL A 128 -15.07 -2.14 2.99
C VAL A 128 -15.17 -1.01 4.01
N PRO A 129 -16.30 -0.26 4.03
CA PRO A 129 -16.46 0.81 4.99
C PRO A 129 -16.16 0.24 6.36
N SER A 130 -15.31 0.91 7.13
CA SER A 130 -14.98 0.54 8.51
C SER A 130 -16.26 0.47 9.33
N LYS A 131 -16.94 -0.67 9.26
CA LYS A 131 -17.80 -1.14 10.34
C LYS A 131 -16.80 -1.48 11.43
N ARG A 132 -16.95 -0.80 12.56
CA ARG A 132 -16.21 -1.12 13.79
C ARG A 132 -16.12 -2.65 13.87
N LEU A 133 -14.90 -3.18 13.88
CA LEU A 133 -14.73 -4.59 14.23
C LEU A 133 -15.31 -4.74 15.64
N PRO A 134 -16.03 -5.84 15.93
CA PRO A 134 -16.43 -6.14 17.30
C PRO A 134 -15.21 -6.07 18.21
N ALA A 135 -15.37 -5.52 19.41
CA ALA A 135 -14.34 -5.67 20.42
C ALA A 135 -14.06 -7.17 20.60
N GLU A 136 -12.81 -7.56 20.83
CA GLU A 136 -12.43 -8.98 21.00
C GLU A 136 -13.26 -9.69 22.10
N GLU A 137 -13.85 -8.91 23.02
CA GLU A 137 -14.72 -9.36 24.10
C GLU A 137 -16.10 -9.88 23.64
N ASP A 138 -16.56 -9.51 22.44
CA ASP A 138 -17.87 -9.91 21.88
C ASP A 138 -17.77 -11.12 20.92
N ILE A 139 -16.56 -11.61 20.65
CA ILE A 139 -16.33 -12.71 19.72
C ILE A 139 -16.05 -13.98 20.52
N ASP A 140 -16.97 -14.94 20.48
CA ASP A 140 -16.70 -16.30 20.96
C ASP A 140 -15.70 -16.99 20.00
N LEU A 141 -14.42 -16.88 20.35
CA LEU A 141 -13.29 -17.41 19.58
C LEU A 141 -13.29 -18.95 19.55
N ASP A 142 -13.71 -19.60 20.64
CA ASP A 142 -13.79 -21.07 20.74
C ASP A 142 -14.84 -21.61 19.76
N TYR A 143 -15.97 -20.93 19.64
CA TYR A 143 -17.00 -21.28 18.66
C TYR A 143 -16.53 -21.05 17.22
N LEU A 144 -15.89 -19.91 16.94
CA LEU A 144 -15.35 -19.60 15.61
C LEU A 144 -14.30 -20.63 15.17
N GLU A 145 -13.39 -21.01 16.07
CA GLU A 145 -12.38 -22.02 15.82
C GLU A 145 -13.02 -23.39 15.53
N SER A 146 -14.07 -23.76 16.27
CA SER A 146 -14.82 -24.99 16.04
C SER A 146 -15.49 -25.06 14.65
N LEU A 147 -15.90 -23.91 14.10
CA LEU A 147 -16.50 -23.81 12.75
C LEU A 147 -15.43 -23.90 11.66
N CYS A 148 -14.28 -23.26 11.89
CA CYS A 148 -13.11 -23.32 11.01
C CYS A 148 -12.54 -24.75 10.92
N GLN A 149 -12.42 -25.46 12.04
CA GLN A 149 -11.97 -26.85 12.08
C GLN A 149 -12.94 -27.79 11.32
N LYS A 150 -14.23 -27.49 11.30
CA LYS A 150 -15.25 -28.22 10.54
C LYS A 150 -15.31 -27.83 9.05
N ASN A 151 -14.50 -26.87 8.60
CA ASN A 151 -14.52 -26.30 7.24
C ASN A 151 -15.91 -25.80 6.79
N ASP A 152 -16.80 -25.45 7.74
CA ASP A 152 -18.16 -25.03 7.45
C ASP A 152 -18.22 -23.54 7.11
N LYS A 153 -17.73 -23.20 5.92
CA LYS A 153 -17.63 -21.82 5.42
C LYS A 153 -18.96 -21.07 5.45
N LYS A 154 -20.09 -21.78 5.30
CA LYS A 154 -21.42 -21.16 5.31
C LYS A 154 -21.77 -20.64 6.70
N LYS A 155 -21.56 -21.46 7.73
CA LYS A 155 -21.83 -21.06 9.12
C LYS A 155 -20.87 -20.01 9.64
N VAL A 156 -19.60 -20.04 9.21
CA VAL A 156 -18.65 -18.96 9.53
C VAL A 156 -19.16 -17.62 9.01
N MET A 157 -19.62 -17.58 7.77
CA MET A 157 -20.17 -16.36 7.17
C MET A 157 -21.48 -15.91 7.83
N GLU A 158 -22.37 -16.85 8.19
CA GLU A 158 -23.61 -16.54 8.92
C GLU A 158 -23.31 -15.94 10.31
N TYR A 159 -22.34 -16.51 11.03
CA TYR A 159 -21.93 -16.02 12.34
C TYR A 159 -21.32 -14.60 12.27
N ILE A 160 -20.41 -14.36 11.32
CA ILE A 160 -19.86 -13.02 11.07
C ILE A 160 -20.97 -12.02 10.71
N GLN A 161 -21.98 -12.42 9.95
CA GLN A 161 -23.11 -11.55 9.60
C GLN A 161 -24.00 -11.21 10.81
N VAL A 162 -24.16 -12.13 11.77
CA VAL A 162 -24.89 -11.87 13.03
C VAL A 162 -24.12 -10.86 13.89
N LEU A 163 -22.82 -11.07 14.09
CA LEU A 163 -21.95 -10.13 14.82
C LEU A 163 -21.98 -8.72 14.22
N LEU A 164 -22.10 -8.61 12.89
CA LEU A 164 -22.18 -7.33 12.18
C LEU A 164 -23.59 -6.69 12.19
N LYS A 165 -24.64 -7.42 12.59
CA LYS A 165 -26.03 -6.91 12.68
C LYS A 165 -26.35 -6.35 14.07
N ASP A 166 -25.81 -6.94 15.12
CA ASP A 166 -26.07 -6.53 16.50
C ASP A 166 -25.35 -5.22 16.92
N GLN A 167 -24.60 -4.60 15.99
CA GLN A 167 -23.88 -3.33 16.19
C GLN A 167 -24.59 -2.08 15.62
N LYS A 168 -25.90 -2.12 15.43
CA LYS A 168 -26.74 -0.97 15.04
C LYS A 168 -27.64 -0.52 16.18
#